data_AF-A0A958XJF4-F1
#
_entry.id   AF-A0A958XJF4-F1
#
_cell.length_a   1.000
_cell.length_b   1.000
_cell.length_c   1.000
_cell.angle_alpha   90.00
_cell.angle_beta   90.00
_cell.angle_gamma   90.00
#
_symmetry.space_group_name_H-M   'P 1'
#
loop_
_entity.id
_entity.type
_entity.pdbx_description
1 polymer ?
#
loop_
_entity_poly.entity_id
_entity_poly.type
_entity_poly.pdbx_seq_one_letter_code
_entity_poly.pdbx_strand_id
1 'polypeptide(L)'
;MRDLLALLAAIIPPNDYQHRNGFSNQYLLEKLTPDEHQAVGQALLGMLENSDDPLIGETLAHMKAVDALRALGLDTSELVARKRAQH
;
A
#
# COMPACT_ATOMS: atom_id res chain seq x y z
N MET A 1 15.95 6.48 -2.19
CA MET A 1 14.75 6.83 -1.42
C MET A 1 14.09 8.01 -2.11
N ARG A 2 12.84 7.84 -2.57
CA ARG A 2 12.03 8.92 -3.15
C ARG A 2 11.57 9.90 -2.06
N ASP A 3 11.11 11.08 -2.48
CA ASP A 3 10.51 12.05 -1.57
C ASP A 3 9.22 11.48 -0.93
N LEU A 4 9.14 11.54 0.40
CA LEU A 4 8.04 10.93 1.14
C LEU A 4 6.71 11.65 0.89
N LEU A 5 6.72 12.99 0.79
CA LEU A 5 5.48 13.75 0.54
C LEU A 5 4.94 13.46 -0.86
N ALA A 6 5.81 13.38 -1.86
CA ALA A 6 5.43 12.98 -3.22
C ALA A 6 4.89 11.54 -3.26
N LEU A 7 5.50 10.62 -2.51
CA LEU A 7 5.00 9.26 -2.38
C LEU A 7 3.60 9.23 -1.75
N LEU A 8 3.40 9.94 -0.64
CA LEU A 8 2.11 9.99 0.05
C LEU A 8 1.02 10.58 -0.84
N ALA A 9 1.31 11.67 -1.56
CA ALA A 9 0.36 12.29 -2.49
C ALA A 9 0.00 11.38 -3.66
N ALA A 10 0.92 10.52 -4.10
CA ALA A 10 0.65 9.52 -5.14
C ALA A 10 -0.15 8.32 -4.60
N ILE A 11 0.07 7.90 -3.36
CA ILE A 11 -0.56 6.73 -2.74
C ILE A 11 -1.97 7.07 -2.22
N ILE A 12 -2.13 8.25 -1.62
CA ILE A 12 -3.36 8.78 -1.07
C ILE A 12 -3.67 10.10 -1.80
N PRO A 13 -4.29 10.04 -2.99
CA PRO A 13 -4.75 11.25 -3.68
C PRO A 13 -5.88 11.94 -2.90
N PRO A 14 -6.25 13.19 -3.24
CA PRO A 14 -7.33 13.92 -2.56
C PRO A 14 -8.63 13.11 -2.42
N ASN A 15 -9.36 13.33 -1.32
CA ASN A 15 -10.61 12.62 -1.01
C ASN A 15 -11.81 13.17 -1.79
N ASP A 16 -11.75 13.06 -3.10
CA ASP A 16 -12.85 13.38 -3.99
C ASP A 16 -12.96 12.40 -5.15
N TYR A 17 -14.13 12.40 -5.79
CA TYR A 17 -14.44 11.49 -6.88
C TYR A 17 -13.52 11.67 -8.09
N GLN A 18 -13.09 12.90 -8.39
CA GLN A 18 -12.29 13.18 -9.59
C GLN A 18 -10.93 12.49 -9.51
N HIS A 19 -10.35 12.42 -8.31
CA HIS A 19 -9.05 11.79 -8.09
C HIS A 19 -9.14 10.30 -7.77
N ARG A 20 -10.27 9.82 -7.23
CA ARG A 20 -10.37 8.45 -6.69
C ARG A 20 -11.22 7.49 -7.52
N ASN A 21 -12.02 7.97 -8.46
CA ASN A 21 -12.84 7.08 -9.26
C ASN A 21 -11.98 6.15 -10.14
N GLY A 22 -12.03 4.85 -9.86
CA GLY A 22 -11.19 3.85 -10.54
C GLY A 22 -9.71 3.88 -10.15
N PHE A 23 -9.35 4.63 -9.10
CA PHE A 23 -7.97 4.69 -8.61
C PHE A 23 -7.58 3.40 -7.89
N SER A 24 -6.32 2.98 -8.08
CA SER A 24 -5.68 1.93 -7.30
C SER A 24 -4.22 2.30 -7.06
N ASN A 25 -3.79 2.22 -5.81
CA ASN A 25 -2.40 2.46 -5.41
C ASN A 25 -1.56 1.18 -5.35
N GLN A 26 -2.11 0.01 -5.66
CA GLN A 26 -1.42 -1.28 -5.50
C GLN A 26 -0.07 -1.30 -6.24
N TYR A 27 -0.03 -0.84 -7.49
CA TYR A 27 1.21 -0.80 -8.27
C TYR A 27 2.30 0.10 -7.64
N LEU A 28 1.90 1.15 -6.92
CA LEU A 28 2.82 2.05 -6.23
C LEU A 28 3.40 1.34 -5.00
N LEU A 29 2.56 0.65 -4.23
CA LEU A 29 2.95 -0.09 -3.04
C LEU A 29 3.93 -1.22 -3.37
N GLU A 30 3.70 -1.94 -4.46
CA GLU A 30 4.61 -3.00 -4.96
C GLU A 30 6.01 -2.48 -5.32
N LYS A 31 6.12 -1.21 -5.68
CA LYS A 31 7.38 -0.56 -6.06
C LYS A 31 8.09 0.11 -4.90
N LEU A 32 7.56 0.09 -3.68
CA LEU A 32 8.23 0.67 -2.51
C LEU A 32 9.44 -0.19 -2.13
N THR A 33 10.58 0.45 -1.88
CA THR A 33 11.69 -0.23 -1.20
C THR A 33 11.28 -0.53 0.26
N PRO A 34 11.99 -1.42 0.98
CA PRO A 34 11.70 -1.69 2.38
C PRO A 34 11.67 -0.42 3.25
N ASP A 35 12.63 0.49 3.06
CA ASP A 35 12.69 1.76 3.79
C ASP A 35 11.51 2.68 3.46
N GLU A 36 11.14 2.78 2.18
CA GLU A 36 9.98 3.58 1.74
C GLU A 36 8.68 2.98 2.25
N HIS A 37 8.55 1.65 2.24
CA HIS A 37 7.40 0.93 2.77
C HIS A 37 7.22 1.22 4.27
N GLN A 38 8.30 1.17 5.05
CA GLN A 38 8.27 1.50 6.46
C GLN A 38 7.91 2.98 6.69
N ALA A 39 8.54 3.90 5.96
CA ALA A 39 8.31 5.34 6.11
C ALA A 39 6.87 5.74 5.74
N VAL A 40 6.35 5.23 4.62
CA VAL A 40 4.95 5.42 4.20
C VAL A 40 4.01 4.84 5.24
N GLY A 41 4.24 3.61 5.73
CA GLY A 41 3.40 2.99 6.73
C GLY A 41 3.29 3.80 8.03
N GLN A 42 4.41 4.36 8.51
CA GLN A 42 4.39 5.23 9.70
C GLN A 42 3.65 6.55 9.45
N ALA A 43 3.85 7.17 8.28
CA ALA A 43 3.15 8.40 7.93
C ALA A 43 1.63 8.19 7.81
N LEU A 44 1.20 7.09 7.17
CA LEU A 44 -0.23 6.76 7.05
C LEU A 44 -0.87 6.49 8.41
N LEU A 45 -0.16 5.83 9.34
CA LEU A 45 -0.64 5.67 10.72
C LEU A 45 -0.84 7.01 11.42
N GLY A 46 0.11 7.94 11.28
CA GLY A 46 -0.03 9.30 11.83
C GLY A 46 -1.19 10.09 11.20
N MET A 47 -1.48 9.87 9.91
CA MET A 47 -2.62 10.52 9.25
C MET A 47 -3.97 10.06 9.82
N LEU A 48 -4.09 8.79 10.25
CA LEU A 48 -5.32 8.25 10.86
C LEU A 48 -5.67 8.92 12.20
N GLU A 49 -4.69 9.53 12.89
CA GLU A 49 -4.99 10.28 14.12
C GLU A 49 -5.94 11.47 13.86
N ASN A 50 -5.96 11.98 12.63
CA ASN A 50 -6.69 13.19 12.25
C ASN A 50 -7.56 13.01 10.99
N SER A 51 -7.75 11.78 10.52
CA SER A 51 -8.48 11.49 9.28
C SER A 51 -9.25 10.17 9.37
N ASP A 52 -10.49 10.19 8.91
CA ASP A 52 -11.38 9.04 8.75
C ASP A 52 -11.35 8.49 7.31
N ASP A 53 -10.33 8.82 6.54
CA ASP A 53 -10.21 8.47 5.14
C ASP A 53 -10.06 6.94 4.94
N PRO A 54 -11.05 6.27 4.31
CA PRO A 54 -11.04 4.83 4.16
C PRO A 54 -9.85 4.34 3.32
N LEU A 55 -9.37 5.14 2.36
CA LEU A 55 -8.24 4.75 1.51
C LEU A 55 -6.96 4.61 2.33
N ILE A 56 -6.78 5.42 3.37
CA ILE A 56 -5.62 5.31 4.28
C ILE A 56 -5.67 3.97 5.03
N GLY A 57 -6.84 3.63 5.59
CA GLY A 57 -7.05 2.36 6.30
C GLY A 57 -6.87 1.14 5.40
N GLU A 58 -7.45 1.15 4.21
CA GLU A 58 -7.30 0.07 3.21
C GLU A 58 -5.84 -0.11 2.78
N THR A 59 -5.14 0.99 2.53
CA THR A 59 -3.72 0.97 2.16
C THR A 59 -2.87 0.35 3.26
N LEU A 60 -3.08 0.76 4.51
CA LEU A 60 -2.37 0.19 5.66
C LEU A 60 -2.67 -1.30 5.83
N ALA A 61 -3.93 -1.72 5.69
CA ALA A 61 -4.30 -3.13 5.79
C ALA A 61 -3.60 -3.96 4.71
N HIS A 62 -3.53 -3.46 3.47
CA HIS A 62 -2.79 -4.12 2.40
C HIS A 62 -1.30 -4.24 2.72
N MET A 63 -0.65 -3.14 3.13
CA MET A 63 0.77 -3.15 3.50
C MET A 63 1.08 -4.15 4.62
N LYS A 64 0.22 -4.22 5.66
CA LYS A 64 0.38 -5.19 6.75
C LYS A 64 0.16 -6.63 6.31
N ALA A 65 -0.75 -6.88 5.38
CA ALA A 65 -0.91 -8.20 4.78
C ALA A 65 0.35 -8.62 4.01
N VAL A 66 0.96 -7.70 3.23
CA VAL A 66 2.23 -7.94 2.52
C VAL A 66 3.37 -8.22 3.51
N ASP A 67 3.48 -7.44 4.58
CA ASP A 67 4.48 -7.67 5.63
C ASP A 67 4.32 -9.06 6.28
N ALA A 68 3.08 -9.46 6.59
CA ALA A 68 2.78 -10.76 7.17
C ALA A 68 3.17 -11.91 6.22
N LEU A 69 2.87 -11.79 4.92
CA LEU A 69 3.26 -12.78 3.92
C LEU A 69 4.79 -12.90 3.81
N ARG A 70 5.50 -11.76 3.77
CA ARG A 70 6.98 -11.74 3.74
C ARG A 70 7.58 -12.39 4.99
N ALA A 71 7.01 -12.14 6.17
CA ALA A 71 7.46 -12.75 7.42
C ALA A 71 7.31 -14.27 7.43
N LEU A 72 6.35 -14.80 6.66
CA LEU A 72 6.15 -16.25 6.45
C LEU A 72 7.05 -16.81 5.33
N GLY A 73 7.92 -15.99 4.72
CA GLY A 73 8.75 -16.38 3.58
C GLY A 73 7.95 -16.59 2.29
N LEU A 74 6.73 -16.04 2.20
CA LEU A 74 5.87 -16.14 1.03
C LEU A 74 5.97 -14.86 0.20
N ASP A 75 6.34 -15.00 -1.07
CA ASP A 75 6.22 -13.91 -2.04
C ASP A 75 4.79 -13.90 -2.62
N THR A 76 4.17 -12.72 -2.67
CA THR A 76 2.86 -12.51 -3.31
C THR A 76 2.85 -12.97 -4.77
N SER A 77 3.99 -12.84 -5.45
CA SER A 77 4.23 -13.33 -6.81
C SER A 77 4.11 -14.85 -6.89
N GLU A 78 4.64 -15.55 -5.88
CA GLU A 78 4.63 -17.01 -5.81
C GLU A 78 3.25 -17.55 -5.45
N LEU A 79 2.49 -16.85 -4.60
CA LEU A 79 1.10 -17.19 -4.29
C LEU A 79 0.18 -17.06 -5.52
N VAL A 80 0.34 -16.01 -6.32
CA VAL A 80 -0.39 -15.84 -7.58
C VAL A 80 0.01 -16.92 -8.60
N ALA A 81 1.31 -17.26 -8.68
CA ALA A 81 1.80 -18.33 -9.54
C ALA A 81 1.25 -19.71 -9.14
N ARG A 82 1.24 -20.04 -7.84
CA ARG A 82 0.69 -21.29 -7.29
C ARG A 82 -0.80 -21.42 -7.58
N LYS A 83 -1.57 -20.33 -7.47
CA LYS A 83 -3.00 -20.34 -7.78
C LYS A 83 -3.29 -20.59 -9.27
N ARG A 84 -2.43 -20.08 -10.17
CA ARG A 84 -2.54 -20.34 -11.62
C ARG A 84 -2.14 -21.76 -12.02
N ALA A 85 -1.26 -22.40 -11.26
CA ALA A 85 -0.85 -23.79 -11.51
C ALA A 85 -1.88 -24.84 -11.05
N GLN A 86 -2.91 -24.43 -10.31
CA GLN A 86 -3.99 -25.30 -9.81
C GLN A 86 -5.26 -25.25 -10.67
N HIS A 87 -5.23 -24.52 -11.79
CA HIS A 87 -6.31 -24.41 -12.78
C HIS A 87 -5.76 -24.72 -14.17
#